data_AF-A0A2G2G3F5-F1
#
_entry.id   AF-A0A2G2G3F5-F1
#
_cell.length_a   1.000
_cell.length_b   1.000
_cell.length_c   1.000
_cell.angle_alpha   90.00
_cell.angle_beta   90.00
_cell.angle_gamma   90.00
#
_symmetry.space_group_name_H-M   'P 1'
#
loop_
_entity.id
_entity.type
_entity.pdbx_description
1 polymer ?
#
loop_
_entity_poly.entity_id
_entity_poly.type
_entity_poly.pdbx_seq_one_letter_code
_entity_poly.pdbx_strand_id
1 'polypeptide(L)'
;MDPATLGALRQYQTAQKAIAPDAKLGSAKLSGSDGPSKIAKGAEEFAKIFDNVEKTSQAVSVGKADAHSVVEAMATAEMALETAVTVRNRVVEAYQELLRMPV
;
A
#
# COMPACT_ATOMS: atom_id res chain seq x y z
N MET A 1 32.37 10.82 -22.55
CA MET A 1 31.64 9.85 -21.69
C MET A 1 30.38 10.57 -21.25
N ASP A 2 29.39 10.59 -22.14
CA ASP A 2 28.28 11.53 -22.07
C ASP A 2 27.18 11.01 -21.13
N PRO A 3 26.79 11.79 -20.10
CA PRO A 3 25.84 11.36 -19.07
C PRO A 3 24.41 11.13 -19.60
N ALA A 4 24.12 11.55 -20.84
CA ALA A 4 22.82 11.40 -21.48
C ALA A 4 22.51 9.96 -21.90
N THR A 5 23.51 9.14 -22.24
CA THR A 5 23.30 7.77 -22.73
C THR A 5 22.92 6.79 -21.62
N LEU A 6 23.37 7.04 -20.39
CA LEU A 6 22.98 6.29 -19.18
C LEU A 6 21.51 6.53 -18.77
N GLY A 7 20.96 7.71 -19.06
CA GLY A 7 19.55 8.04 -18.80
C GLY A 7 18.61 7.39 -19.81
N ALA A 8 18.99 7.36 -21.09
CA ALA A 8 18.20 6.78 -22.16
C ALA A 8 17.96 5.27 -21.96
N LEU A 9 18.94 4.55 -21.42
CA LEU A 9 18.82 3.11 -21.17
C LEU A 9 17.77 2.79 -20.08
N ARG A 10 17.62 3.65 -19.06
CA ARG A 10 16.57 3.50 -18.02
C ARG A 10 15.17 3.78 -18.55
N GLN A 11 15.04 4.78 -19.44
CA GLN A 11 13.76 5.07 -20.08
C GLN A 11 13.34 3.97 -21.06
N TYR A 12 14.30 3.32 -21.72
CA TYR A 12 14.02 2.16 -22.55
C TYR A 12 13.52 0.95 -21.74
N GLN A 13 14.00 0.79 -20.49
CA GLN A 13 13.53 -0.27 -19.58
C GLN A 13 12.13 0.01 -19.02
N THR A 14 11.77 1.25 -18.71
CA THR A 14 10.42 1.61 -18.27
C THR A 14 9.41 1.52 -19.42
N ALA A 15 9.82 1.90 -20.63
CA ALA A 15 9.01 1.73 -21.84
C ALA A 15 8.77 0.24 -22.16
N GLN A 16 9.78 -0.63 -22.04
CA GLN A 16 9.56 -2.07 -22.23
C GLN A 16 8.61 -2.68 -21.20
N LYS A 17 8.61 -2.22 -19.96
CA LYS A 17 7.67 -2.73 -18.93
C LYS A 17 6.22 -2.32 -19.19
N ALA A 18 6.01 -1.26 -19.96
CA ALA A 18 4.68 -0.84 -20.44
C ALA A 18 4.25 -1.57 -21.73
N ILE A 19 5.19 -2.18 -22.47
CA ILE A 19 4.94 -2.91 -23.73
C ILE A 19 4.92 -4.44 -23.50
N ALA A 20 5.34 -4.92 -22.33
CA ALA A 20 5.09 -6.29 -21.90
C ALA A 20 3.58 -6.58 -21.96
N PRO A 21 3.14 -7.64 -22.67
CA PRO A 21 1.74 -7.83 -23.01
C PRO A 21 0.96 -8.35 -21.80
N ASP A 22 0.49 -7.43 -20.98
CA ASP A 22 -0.79 -7.56 -20.26
C ASP A 22 -1.52 -6.21 -20.14
N ALA A 23 -1.18 -5.28 -21.03
CA ALA A 23 -1.93 -4.05 -21.25
C ALA A 23 -3.09 -4.34 -22.21
N LYS A 24 -4.05 -5.16 -21.78
CA LYS A 24 -5.47 -5.21 -22.22
C LYS A 24 -6.12 -6.54 -21.79
N LEU A 25 -6.36 -6.71 -20.50
CA LEU A 25 -7.44 -7.59 -20.04
C LEU A 25 -8.34 -6.78 -19.11
N GLY A 26 -9.56 -6.50 -19.57
CA GLY A 26 -10.63 -6.01 -18.71
C GLY A 26 -10.64 -4.50 -18.47
N SER A 27 -11.15 -3.76 -19.45
CA SER A 27 -11.95 -2.56 -19.19
C SER A 27 -13.22 -2.94 -18.42
N ALA A 28 -13.07 -3.36 -17.17
CA ALA A 28 -14.11 -3.49 -16.17
C ALA A 28 -13.96 -2.33 -15.19
N LYS A 29 -14.40 -1.15 -15.65
CA LYS A 29 -14.95 -0.06 -14.85
C LYS A 29 -14.36 0.13 -13.45
N LEU A 30 -13.12 0.62 -13.38
CA LEU A 30 -12.67 1.47 -12.26
C LEU A 30 -12.42 2.87 -12.82
N SER A 31 -13.53 3.57 -13.07
CA SER A 31 -13.52 5.02 -13.19
C SER A 31 -12.95 5.60 -11.91
N GLY A 32 -11.71 6.09 -11.97
CA GLY A 32 -11.06 6.77 -10.86
C GLY A 32 -9.55 6.72 -10.97
N SER A 33 -8.97 7.69 -11.69
CA SER A 33 -7.54 8.02 -11.71
C SER A 33 -6.93 8.40 -10.34
N ASP A 34 -7.65 8.15 -9.23
CA ASP A 34 -7.25 8.39 -7.84
C ASP A 34 -6.82 7.11 -7.08
N GLY A 35 -6.95 5.93 -7.68
CA GLY A 35 -6.76 4.64 -6.99
C GLY A 35 -5.39 4.44 -6.32
N PRO A 36 -4.26 4.64 -7.03
CA PRO A 36 -2.92 4.49 -6.45
C PRO A 36 -2.65 5.53 -5.34
N SER A 37 -3.10 6.77 -5.53
CA SER A 37 -2.91 7.87 -4.59
C SER A 37 -3.71 7.69 -3.29
N LYS A 38 -4.90 7.09 -3.35
CA LYS A 38 -5.71 6.79 -2.18
C LYS A 38 -5.13 5.62 -1.36
N ILE A 39 -4.61 4.60 -2.02
CA ILE A 39 -3.90 3.49 -1.35
C ILE A 39 -2.62 4.00 -0.68
N ALA A 40 -1.84 4.83 -1.37
CA ALA A 40 -0.64 5.44 -0.80
C ALA A 40 -0.95 6.28 0.45
N LYS A 41 -1.99 7.12 0.39
CA LYS A 41 -2.47 7.88 1.56
C LYS A 41 -2.94 6.99 2.70
N GLY A 42 -3.68 5.92 2.40
CA GLY A 42 -4.11 4.94 3.42
C GLY A 42 -2.92 4.23 4.08
N ALA A 43 -1.86 3.93 3.32
CA ALA A 43 -0.62 3.37 3.87
C ALA A 43 0.13 4.37 4.77
N GLU A 44 0.20 5.65 4.37
CA GLU A 44 0.75 6.72 5.22
C GLU A 44 -0.04 6.88 6.53
N GLU A 45 -1.36 6.80 6.46
CA GLU A 45 -2.24 6.91 7.62
C GLU A 45 -2.10 5.70 8.56
N PHE A 46 -2.02 4.48 8.01
CA PHE A 46 -1.70 3.28 8.78
C PHE A 46 -0.34 3.42 9.50
N ALA A 47 0.68 3.92 8.81
CA ALA A 47 2.00 4.13 9.40
C ALA A 47 1.96 5.14 10.57
N LYS A 48 1.17 6.21 10.45
CA LYS A 48 0.97 7.18 11.55
C LYS A 48 0.26 6.56 12.75
N ILE A 49 -0.74 5.71 12.52
CA ILE A 49 -1.44 5.00 13.61
C ILE A 49 -0.44 4.10 14.37
N PHE A 50 0.41 3.38 13.64
CA PHE A 50 1.42 2.52 14.25
C PHE A 50 2.48 3.32 15.03
N ASP A 51 2.97 4.42 14.47
CA ASP A 51 3.92 5.32 15.15
C ASP A 51 3.33 5.90 16.45
N ASN A 52 2.03 6.21 16.48
CA ASN A 52 1.35 6.64 17.70
C ASN A 52 1.29 5.54 18.77
N VAL A 53 1.04 4.29 18.39
CA VAL A 53 1.09 3.15 19.33
C VAL A 53 2.49 3.01 19.93
N GLU A 54 3.52 3.12 19.11
CA GLU A 54 4.91 2.97 19.56
C GLU A 54 5.34 4.09 20.51
N LYS A 55 5.00 5.34 20.18
CA LYS A 55 5.23 6.49 21.07
C LYS A 55 4.51 6.34 22.41
N THR A 56 3.26 5.86 22.38
CA THR A 56 2.45 5.67 23.60
C THR A 56 3.03 4.55 24.47
N SER A 57 3.44 3.44 23.85
CA SER A 57 4.12 2.33 24.53
C SER A 57 5.45 2.76 25.15
N GLN A 58 6.24 3.57 24.43
CA GLN A 58 7.48 4.15 24.95
C GLN A 58 7.20 5.07 26.13
N ALA A 59 6.16 5.90 26.06
CA ALA A 59 5.76 6.80 27.14
C ALA A 59 5.32 6.03 28.40
N VAL A 60 4.60 4.91 28.26
CA VAL A 60 4.26 4.03 29.40
C VAL A 60 5.52 3.42 30.02
N SER A 61 6.46 2.96 29.19
CA SER A 61 7.72 2.35 29.67
C SER A 61 8.56 3.30 30.51
N VAL A 62 8.47 4.62 30.28
CA VAL A 62 9.16 5.66 31.06
C VAL A 62 8.26 6.33 32.11
N GLY A 63 7.05 5.80 32.35
CA GLY A 63 6.09 6.30 33.34
C GLY A 63 5.44 7.64 32.99
N LYS A 64 5.47 8.06 31.72
CA LYS A 64 4.91 9.32 31.20
C LYS A 64 3.49 9.17 30.63
N ALA A 65 2.97 7.96 30.52
CA ALA A 65 1.62 7.66 30.07
C ALA A 65 1.01 6.51 30.88
N ASP A 66 -0.31 6.39 30.85
CA ASP A 66 -1.06 5.35 31.55
C ASP A 66 -1.24 4.10 30.66
N ALA A 67 -1.31 2.91 31.26
CA ALA A 67 -1.49 1.65 30.53
C ALA A 67 -2.79 1.66 29.69
N HIS A 68 -3.81 2.39 30.14
CA HIS A 68 -5.06 2.54 29.40
C HIS A 68 -4.88 3.21 28.03
N SER A 69 -3.95 4.16 27.92
CA SER A 69 -3.69 4.88 26.66
C SER A 69 -3.09 3.97 25.58
N VAL A 70 -2.30 2.97 25.97
CA VAL A 70 -1.76 1.97 25.03
C VAL A 70 -2.89 1.10 24.49
N VAL A 71 -3.84 0.69 25.34
CA VAL A 71 -4.99 -0.12 24.93
C VAL A 71 -5.88 0.65 23.95
N GLU A 72 -6.12 1.94 24.18
CA GLU A 72 -6.86 2.80 23.26
C GLU A 72 -6.16 2.95 21.90
N ALA A 73 -4.84 3.18 21.91
CA ALA A 73 -4.05 3.26 20.69
C ALA A 73 -4.05 1.92 19.92
N MET A 74 -3.99 0.79 20.63
CA MET A 74 -4.05 -0.54 20.03
C MET A 74 -5.42 -0.84 19.42
N ALA A 75 -6.52 -0.45 20.08
CA ALA A 75 -7.87 -0.59 19.51
C ALA A 75 -8.03 0.19 18.21
N THR A 76 -7.42 1.38 18.12
CA THR A 76 -7.39 2.16 16.87
C THR A 76 -6.56 1.47 15.77
N ALA A 77 -5.43 0.88 16.14
CA ALA A 77 -4.59 0.12 15.21
C ALA A 77 -5.27 -1.16 14.69
N GLU A 78 -6.08 -1.82 15.52
CA GLU A 78 -6.84 -3.03 15.13
C GLU A 78 -7.82 -2.75 13.99
N MET A 79 -8.57 -1.65 14.05
CA MET A 79 -9.49 -1.23 12.98
C MET A 79 -8.74 -0.97 11.66
N ALA A 80 -7.56 -0.34 11.75
CA ALA A 80 -6.73 -0.06 10.59
C ALA A 80 -6.15 -1.36 9.98
N LEU A 81 -5.77 -2.33 10.83
CA LEU A 81 -5.29 -3.65 10.42
C LEU A 81 -6.39 -4.46 9.72
N GLU A 82 -7.61 -4.47 10.25
CA GLU A 82 -8.75 -5.17 9.62
C GLU A 82 -9.02 -4.64 8.21
N THR A 83 -8.94 -3.32 8.04
CA THR A 83 -9.07 -2.66 6.74
C THR A 83 -7.92 -3.06 5.81
N ALA A 84 -6.68 -3.08 6.29
CA ALA A 84 -5.51 -3.48 5.50
C ALA A 84 -5.60 -4.95 5.04
N VAL A 85 -6.07 -5.85 5.91
CA VAL A 85 -6.29 -7.27 5.58
C VAL A 85 -7.41 -7.41 4.54
N THR A 86 -8.48 -6.62 4.65
CA THR A 86 -9.56 -6.59 3.65
C THR A 86 -9.03 -6.20 2.27
N VAL A 87 -8.18 -5.16 2.20
CA VAL A 87 -7.54 -4.75 0.94
C VAL A 87 -6.61 -5.85 0.41
N ARG A 88 -5.81 -6.48 1.27
CA ARG A 88 -4.93 -7.61 0.90
C ARG A 88 -5.75 -8.74 0.26
N ASN A 89 -6.86 -9.13 0.90
CA ASN A 89 -7.71 -10.22 0.42
C ASN A 89 -8.30 -9.86 -0.96
N ARG A 90 -8.76 -8.63 -1.15
CA ARG A 90 -9.31 -8.17 -2.43
C ARG A 90 -8.29 -8.16 -3.56
N VAL A 91 -7.04 -7.78 -3.27
CA VAL A 91 -5.94 -7.83 -4.24
C VAL A 91 -5.60 -9.27 -4.62
N VAL A 92 -5.62 -10.19 -3.64
CA VAL A 92 -5.39 -11.62 -3.89
C VAL A 92 -6.51 -12.22 -4.74
N GLU A 93 -7.78 -11.91 -4.45
CA GLU A 93 -8.92 -12.34 -5.26
C GLU A 93 -8.80 -11.86 -6.71
N ALA A 94 -8.53 -10.58 -6.91
CA ALA A 94 -8.37 -10.00 -8.25
C ALA A 94 -7.22 -10.67 -9.04
N TYR A 95 -6.13 -11.02 -8.36
CA TYR A 95 -5.01 -11.74 -8.99
C TYR A 95 -5.38 -13.18 -9.35
N GLN A 96 -6.12 -13.88 -8.48
CA GLN A 96 -6.58 -15.23 -8.77
C GLN A 96 -7.64 -15.27 -9.88
N GLU A 97 -8.48 -14.24 -9.98
CA GLU A 97 -9.47 -14.10 -11.05
C GLU A 97 -8.78 -13.88 -12.42
N LEU A 98 -7.74 -13.04 -12.45
CA LEU A 98 -6.91 -12.83 -13.65
C LEU A 98 -6.28 -14.14 -14.15
N LEU A 99 -5.80 -15.00 -13.25
CA LEU A 99 -5.19 -16.29 -13.59
C LEU A 99 -6.18 -17.40 -13.92
N ARG A 100 -7.46 -17.26 -13.54
CA ARG A 100 -8.53 -18.25 -13.77
C ARG A 100 -9.23 -18.10 -15.11
N MET A 101 -9.04 -16.97 -15.81
CA MET A 101 -9.35 -16.89 -17.23
C MET A 101 -8.19 -17.52 -18.02
N PRO A 102 -8.34 -18.72 -18.62
CA PRO A 102 -7.37 -19.17 -19.60
C PRO A 102 -7.40 -18.19 -20.78
N VAL A 103 -6.21 -17.78 -21.23
CA VAL A 103 -6.00 -17.19 -22.56
C VAL A 103 -6.39 -18.15 -23.67
#